data_AF-A0A351XIQ4-F1
#
_entry.id   AF-A0A351XIQ4-F1
#
_cell.length_a   1.000
_cell.length_b   1.000
_cell.length_c   1.000
_cell.angle_alpha   90.00
_cell.angle_beta   90.00
_cell.angle_gamma   90.00
#
_symmetry.space_group_name_H-M   'P 1'
#
loop_
_entity.id
_entity.type
_entity.pdbx_description
1 polymer ?
#
loop_
_entity_poly.entity_id
_entity_poly.type
_entity_poly.pdbx_seq_one_letter_code
_entity_poly.pdbx_strand_id
1 'polypeptide(L)' 'VYSTCTFSVQEDEQMIQWFIRQYNDMEICSIPHKEGFSYGRPDLSGGGSSELKKCIRIFPHIAKGEGHFA' A
#
# COMPACT_ATOMS: atom_id res chain seq x y z
N VAL A 1 3.10 9.77 -6.96
CA VAL A 1 2.40 8.47 -6.99
C VAL A 1 3.46 7.38 -7.03
N TYR A 2 3.37 6.42 -6.13
CA TYR A 2 4.24 5.25 -6.07
C TYR A 2 3.40 4.02 -6.40
N SER A 3 3.94 3.06 -7.16
CA SER A 3 3.19 1.84 -7.47
C SER A 3 4.10 0.70 -7.90
N THR A 4 3.71 -0.54 -7.63
CA THR A 4 4.47 -1.74 -8.00
C THR A 4 3.56 -2.82 -8.59
N CYS A 5 4.17 -3.77 -9.33
CA CYS A 5 3.51 -5.00 -9.80
C CYS A 5 4.06 -6.24 -9.06
N THR A 6 4.45 -6.08 -7.79
CA THR A 6 4.89 -7.15 -6.89
C THR A 6 3.92 -7.25 -5.71
N PHE A 7 4.01 -8.34 -4.95
CA PHE A 7 3.29 -8.51 -3.67
C PHE A 7 4.22 -8.42 -2.46
N SER A 8 5.49 -8.07 -2.69
CA SER A 8 6.52 -7.96 -1.67
C SER A 8 6.22 -6.82 -0.70
N VAL A 9 5.99 -7.14 0.57
CA VAL A 9 5.75 -6.15 1.63
C VAL A 9 6.96 -5.21 1.81
N GLN A 10 8.16 -5.72 1.53
CA GLN A 10 9.41 -4.95 1.55
C GLN A 10 9.41 -3.84 0.50
N GLU A 11 8.94 -4.15 -0.70
CA GLU A 11 8.86 -3.19 -1.80
C GLU A 11 7.66 -2.26 -1.63
N ASP A 12 6.58 -2.71 -1.00
CA ASP A 12 5.33 -1.95 -0.90
C ASP A 12 5.24 -1.13 0.40
N GLU A 13 4.64 -1.68 1.46
CA GLU A 13 4.36 -0.92 2.68
C GLU A 13 5.63 -0.49 3.43
N GLN A 14 6.69 -1.32 3.43
CA GLN A 14 7.94 -0.94 4.10
C GLN A 14 8.63 0.22 3.39
N MET A 15 8.56 0.28 2.05
CA MET A 15 9.06 1.42 1.28
C MET A 15 8.27 2.68 1.65
N ILE A 16 6.93 2.63 1.59
CA ILE A 16 6.08 3.79 1.92
C ILE A 16 6.28 4.24 3.37
N GLN A 17 6.40 3.29 4.30
CA GLN A 17 6.68 3.57 5.70
C GLN A 17 8.04 4.25 5.91
N TRP A 18 9.07 3.78 5.21
CA TRP A 18 10.37 4.44 5.23
C TRP A 18 10.28 5.86 4.66
N PHE A 19 9.58 6.03 3.54
CA PHE A 19 9.42 7.31 2.87
C PHE A 19 8.74 8.38 3.77
N ILE A 20 7.59 8.06 4.36
CA ILE A 20 6.87 9.01 5.22
C ILE A 20 7.60 9.31 6.54
N ARG A 21 8.49 8.43 7.00
CA ARG A 21 9.37 8.69 8.16
C ARG A 21 10.53 9.60 7.80
N GLN A 22 11.01 9.53 6.55
CA GLN A 22 12.11 10.33 6.05
C GLN A 22 11.65 11.76 5.69
N TYR A 23 10.43 11.89 5.17
CA TYR A 23 9.85 13.14 4.68
C TYR A 23 8.58 13.49 5.47
N ASN A 24 8.74 14.16 6.61
CA ASN A 24 7.66 14.48 7.55
C ASN A 24 6.67 15.54 7.03
N ASP A 25 6.96 16.19 5.91
CA ASP A 25 6.10 17.13 5.19
C ASP A 25 5.21 16.45 4.13
N MET A 26 5.35 15.13 3.97
CA MET A 26 4.56 14.31 3.06
C MET A 26 3.52 13.48 3.83
N GLU A 27 2.35 13.29 3.23
CA GLU A 27 1.29 12.44 3.77
C GLU A 27 0.76 11.46 2.72
N ILE A 28 0.20 10.33 3.19
CA ILE A 28 -0.49 9.39 2.31
C ILE A 28 -1.89 9.92 2.04
N CYS A 29 -2.15 10.26 0.77
CA CYS A 29 -3.47 10.62 0.30
C CYS A 29 -4.34 9.38 0.15
N SER A 30 -5.54 9.40 0.74
CA SER A 30 -6.52 8.34 0.52
C SER A 30 -7.10 8.40 -0.89
N ILE A 31 -7.34 7.24 -1.48
CA ILE A 31 -8.06 7.11 -2.76
C ILE A 31 -9.45 6.49 -2.54
N PRO A 32 -10.45 6.82 -3.37
CA PRO A 32 -11.77 6.19 -3.29
C PRO A 32 -11.64 4.67 -3.46
N HIS A 33 -12.02 3.95 -2.41
CA HIS A 33 -11.94 2.50 -2.41
C HIS A 33 -13.04 1.92 -3.31
N LYS A 34 -12.67 0.95 -4.15
CA LYS A 34 -13.56 0.28 -5.11
C LYS A 34 -13.66 -1.21 -4.81
N GLU A 35 -14.68 -1.86 -5.36
CA GLU A 35 -14.75 -3.33 -5.37
C GLU A 35 -13.49 -3.91 -6.01
N GLY A 36 -12.93 -4.95 -5.39
CA GLY A 36 -11.69 -5.57 -5.84
C GLY A 36 -10.40 -5.00 -5.26
N PHE A 37 -10.45 -3.81 -4.63
CA PHE A 37 -9.29 -3.26 -3.93
C PHE A 37 -9.20 -3.87 -2.52
N SER A 38 -7.99 -4.06 -2.05
CA SER A 38 -7.69 -4.41 -0.66
C SER A 38 -6.88 -3.28 -0.04
N TYR A 39 -7.03 -3.03 1.25
CA TYR A 39 -6.20 -2.06 1.96
C TYR A 39 -4.73 -2.52 2.03
N GLY A 40 -3.82 -1.57 2.12
CA GLY A 40 -2.44 -1.85 2.53
C GLY A 40 -2.38 -2.55 3.89
N ARG A 41 -1.28 -3.27 4.13
CA ARG A 41 -1.11 -4.20 5.26
C ARG A 41 -0.08 -3.71 6.27
N PRO A 42 -0.39 -2.69 7.10
CA PRO A 42 0.51 -2.26 8.18
C PRO A 42 0.84 -3.36 9.19
N ASP A 43 -0.04 -4.36 9.34
CA ASP A 43 0.17 -5.54 10.17
C ASP A 43 1.35 -6.41 9.67
N LEU A 44 1.63 -6.39 8.36
CA LEU A 44 2.76 -7.11 7.77
C LEU A 44 4.06 -6.28 7.75
N SER A 45 4.00 -5.01 8.15
CA SER A 45 5.13 -4.06 8.14
C SER A 45 5.78 -3.87 9.52
N GLY A 46 5.67 -4.88 10.38
CA GLY A 46 6.24 -4.84 11.74
C GLY A 46 5.55 -3.81 12.66
N GLY A 47 4.23 -3.69 12.57
CA GLY A 47 3.48 -2.65 13.30
C GLY A 47 3.58 -1.28 12.65
N GLY A 48 3.49 -1.25 11.32
CA GLY A 48 3.56 -0.04 10.53
C GLY A 48 2.44 0.97 10.83
N SER A 49 2.62 2.20 10.33
CA SER A 49 1.64 3.28 10.54
C SER A 49 0.24 2.86 10.06
N SER A 50 -0.81 3.21 10.80
CA SER A 50 -2.20 2.98 10.37
C SER A 50 -2.52 3.66 9.04
N GLU A 51 -1.76 4.71 8.70
CA GLU A 51 -1.86 5.44 7.44
C GLU A 51 -1.61 4.55 6.22
N LEU A 52 -0.85 3.45 6.36
CA LEU A 52 -0.61 2.49 5.27
C LEU A 52 -1.90 1.83 4.77
N LYS A 53 -2.99 1.85 5.56
CA LYS A 53 -4.31 1.41 5.08
C LYS A 53 -4.86 2.30 3.96
N LYS A 54 -4.32 3.50 3.75
CA LYS A 54 -4.73 4.37 2.63
C LYS A 54 -4.17 3.92 1.28
N CYS A 55 -3.11 3.09 1.28
CA CYS A 55 -2.63 2.40 0.09
C CYS A 55 -3.59 1.27 -0.29
N ILE A 56 -3.51 0.85 -1.55
CA ILE A 56 -4.29 -0.25 -2.11
C ILE A 56 -3.40 -1.38 -2.57
N ARG A 57 -3.93 -2.59 -2.43
CA ARG A 57 -3.46 -3.82 -3.05
C ARG A 57 -4.55 -4.36 -3.96
N ILE A 58 -4.16 -4.76 -5.15
CA ILE A 58 -5.01 -5.50 -6.08
C ILE A 58 -4.48 -6.92 -6.09
N PHE A 59 -5.29 -7.87 -5.65
CA PHE A 59 -4.93 -9.28 -5.67
C PHE A 59 -5.70 -10.01 -6.78
N PRO A 60 -5.04 -10.92 -7.54
CA PRO A 60 -5.65 -11.60 -8.68
C PRO A 60 -6.81 -12.53 -8.31
N HIS A 61 -6.88 -12.96 -7.05
CA HIS A 61 -7.98 -13.78 -6.53
C HIS A 61 -9.18 -12.97 -6.00
N ILE A 62 -9.08 -11.63 -5.99
CA ILE A 62 -10.14 -10.71 -5.53
C ILE A 62 -10.64 -9.85 -6.69
N ALA A 63 -9.75 -9.43 -7.58
CA ALA A 63 -10.06 -8.60 -8.75
C ALA A 63 -9.42 -9.18 -10.02
N LYS A 64 -10.04 -8.93 -11.18
CA LYS A 64 -9.46 -9.30 -12.47
C LYS A 64 -8.22 -8.44 -12.77
N GLY A 65 -7.04 -9.08 -12.84
CA GLY A 65 -5.76 -8.47 -13.17
C GLY A 65 -4.58 -9.28 -12.61
N GLU A 66 -3.35 -8.94 -12.99
CA GLU A 66 -2.13 -9.63 -12.53
C GLU A 66 -1.76 -9.31 -11.06
N GLY A 67 -2.19 -8.14 -10.58
CA GLY A 67 -1.95 -7.63 -9.23
C GLY A 67 -1.10 -6.37 -9.21
N HIS A 68 -1.31 -5.51 -8.20
CA HIS A 68 -0.67 -4.19 -8.11
C HIS A 68 -0.69 -3.64 -6.69
N PHE A 69 0.24 -2.74 -6.37
CA PHE A 69 0.23 -1.90 -5.16
C PHE A 69 0.27 -0.42 -5.56
N ALA A 70 -0.50 0.45 -4.88
CA ALA A 70 -0.50 1.90 -5.09
C ALA A 70 -0.90 2.70 -3.85
#